data_AF-A0A6G3XKC1-F1
#
_entry.id   AF-A0A6G3XKC1-F1
#
_cell.length_a   1.000
_cell.length_b   1.000
_cell.length_c   1.000
_cell.angle_alpha   90.00
_cell.angle_beta   90.00
_cell.angle_gamma   90.00
#
_symmetry.space_group_name_H-M   'P 1'
#
loop_
_entity.id
_entity.type
_entity.pdbx_description
1 polymer ?
#
loop_
_entity_poly.entity_id
_entity_poly.type
_entity_poly.pdbx_seq_one_letter_code
_entity_poly.pdbx_strand_id
1 'polypeptide(L)' 'ACADEPGHPSIAAQLGVYRDMVAYAEKEGVEPEVRHLANSPATLTVPEAHFDLVRTGIAMYGISPAPELGTPADLGLR' A
#
# COMPACT_ATOMS: atom_id res chain seq x y z
N ALA A 1 -5.34 8.96 0.03
CA ALA A 1 -5.00 7.84 -0.86
C ALA A 1 -6.23 6.96 -0.96
N CYS A 2 -6.52 6.39 -2.13
CA CYS A 2 -7.77 5.68 -2.42
C CYS A 2 -7.51 4.18 -2.64
N ALA A 3 -6.63 3.57 -1.84
CA ALA A 3 -6.29 2.15 -2.01
C ALA A 3 -7.45 1.21 -1.64
N ASP A 4 -8.40 1.73 -0.88
CA ASP A 4 -9.70 1.16 -0.54
C ASP A 4 -10.72 1.22 -1.70
N GLU A 5 -10.42 1.95 -2.79
CA GLU A 5 -11.23 2.00 -4.01
C GLU A 5 -10.50 1.24 -5.15
N PRO A 6 -10.83 -0.03 -5.42
CA PRO A 6 -10.16 -0.83 -6.44
C PRO A 6 -10.14 -0.16 -7.81
N GLY A 7 -8.95 -0.11 -8.42
CA GLY A 7 -8.78 0.46 -9.76
C GLY A 7 -8.82 1.99 -9.82
N HIS A 8 -8.93 2.70 -8.68
CA HIS A 8 -8.90 4.15 -8.67
C HIS A 8 -7.58 4.66 -9.30
N PRO A 9 -7.62 5.56 -10.30
CA PRO A 9 -6.45 5.95 -11.09
C PRO A 9 -5.34 6.60 -10.26
N SER A 10 -5.67 7.16 -9.08
CA SER A 10 -4.68 7.70 -8.15
C SER A 10 -3.70 6.64 -7.63
N ILE A 11 -4.08 5.35 -7.57
CA ILE A 11 -3.19 4.29 -7.06
C ILE A 11 -1.93 4.19 -7.92
N ALA A 12 -2.11 4.05 -9.24
CA ALA A 12 -1.00 3.96 -10.17
C ALA A 12 -0.20 5.27 -10.22
N ALA A 13 -0.87 6.42 -10.17
CA ALA A 13 -0.21 7.73 -10.16
C ALA A 13 0.65 7.93 -8.91
N GLN A 14 0.15 7.58 -7.72
CA GLN A 14 0.88 7.69 -6.46
C GLN A 14 2.06 6.72 -6.39
N LEU A 15 1.89 5.50 -6.90
CA LEU A 15 2.98 4.52 -7.00
C LEU A 15 4.10 5.01 -7.92
N GLY A 16 3.76 5.63 -9.06
CA GLY A 16 4.72 6.26 -9.96
C GLY A 16 5.50 7.37 -9.28
N VAL A 17 4.79 8.34 -8.67
CA VAL A 17 5.42 9.46 -7.94
C VAL A 17 6.32 8.95 -6.81
N TYR A 18 5.88 7.92 -6.07
CA TYR A 18 6.69 7.35 -5.00
C TYR A 18 8.02 6.78 -5.53
N ARG A 19 7.99 6.01 -6.63
CA ARG A 19 9.20 5.47 -7.26
C ARG A 19 10.14 6.56 -7.75
N ASP A 20 9.60 7.60 -8.40
CA ASP A 20 10.39 8.73 -8.89
C ASP A 20 11.08 9.47 -7.74
N MET A 21 10.37 9.68 -6.62
CA MET A 21 10.92 10.38 -5.46
C MET A 21 11.93 9.54 -4.66
N VAL A 22 11.72 8.22 -4.57
CA VAL A 22 12.72 7.31 -4.01
C VAL A 22 13.99 7.33 -4.85
N ALA A 23 13.86 7.18 -6.18
CA ALA A 23 15.02 7.21 -7.08
C ALA A 23 15.74 8.57 -7.06
N TYR A 24 15.01 9.68 -6.90
CA TYR A 24 15.61 10.99 -6.67
C TYR A 24 16.39 11.04 -5.36
N ALA A 25 15.80 10.59 -4.25
CA ALA A 25 16.48 10.59 -2.94
C ALA A 25 17.75 9.71 -2.95
N GLU A 26 17.70 8.53 -3.56
CA GLU A 26 18.86 7.64 -3.72
C GLU A 26 19.99 8.31 -4.54
N LYS A 27 19.66 9.09 -5.57
CA LYS A 27 20.65 9.87 -6.34
C LYS A 27 21.30 11.00 -5.53
N GLU A 28 20.58 11.57 -4.57
CA GLU A 28 21.09 12.58 -3.64
C GLU A 28 21.86 11.96 -2.45
N GLY A 29 22.07 10.64 -2.46
CA GLY A 29 22.86 9.92 -1.44
C GLY A 29 22.06 9.48 -0.22
N VAL A 30 20.72 9.51 -0.27
CA VAL A 30 19.90 8.90 0.78
C VAL A 30 19.94 7.38 0.59
N GLU A 31 20.20 6.66 1.68
CA GLU A 31 20.17 5.20 1.72
C GLU A 31 19.08 4.75 2.72
N PRO A 32 17.82 4.56 2.27
CA PRO A 32 16.74 4.15 3.15
C PRO A 32 16.99 2.75 3.72
N GLU A 33 16.85 2.57 5.03
CA GLU A 33 16.82 1.24 5.64
C GLU A 33 15.63 0.42 5.13
N VAL A 34 14.47 1.08 4.98
CA VAL A 34 13.25 0.48 4.42
C VAL A 34 12.48 1.50 3.59
N ARG A 35 11.81 1.02 2.55
CA ARG A 35 10.82 1.74 1.75
C ARG A 35 9.46 1.13 2.03
N HIS A 36 8.47 1.97 2.27
CA HIS A 36 7.11 1.53 2.57
C HIS A 36 6.07 2.47 1.94
N LEU A 37 5.03 1.89 1.34
CA LEU A 37 3.91 2.66 0.81
C LEU A 37 2.57 2.07 1.23
N ALA A 38 2.41 0.76 1.18
CA ALA A 38 1.15 0.08 1.46
C ALA A 38 0.65 0.26 2.91
N ASN A 39 -0.62 0.67 3.05
CA ASN A 39 -1.44 0.54 4.26
C ASN A 39 -2.30 -0.74 4.17
N SER A 40 -3.26 -0.95 5.09
CA SER A 40 -4.12 -2.15 5.07
C SER A 40 -4.76 -2.49 3.71
N PRO A 41 -5.53 -1.60 3.04
CA PRO A 41 -6.13 -1.95 1.75
C PRO A 41 -5.08 -2.20 0.67
N ALA A 42 -4.05 -1.35 0.54
CA ALA A 42 -2.99 -1.56 -0.45
C ALA A 42 -2.18 -2.85 -0.20
N THR A 43 -2.05 -3.29 1.05
CA THR A 43 -1.39 -4.56 1.38
C THR A 43 -2.16 -5.74 0.80
N LEU A 44 -3.50 -5.66 0.83
CA LEU A 44 -4.38 -6.73 0.35
C LEU A 44 -4.56 -6.72 -1.18
N THR A 45 -4.46 -5.55 -1.84
CA THR A 45 -4.88 -5.40 -3.24
C THR A 45 -3.82 -4.88 -4.21
N VAL A 46 -2.71 -4.32 -3.71
CA VAL A 46 -1.66 -3.69 -4.55
C VAL A 46 -0.27 -4.23 -4.18
N PRO A 47 0.08 -5.47 -4.61
CA PRO A 47 1.38 -6.09 -4.31
C PRO A 47 2.59 -5.23 -4.68
N GLU A 48 2.48 -4.43 -5.74
CA GLU A 48 3.55 -3.55 -6.22
C GLU A 48 3.86 -2.39 -5.27
N ALA A 49 3.03 -2.15 -4.26
CA ALA A 49 3.19 -1.13 -3.23
C ALA A 49 3.80 -1.67 -1.90
N HIS A 50 4.15 -2.96 -1.85
CA HIS A 50 4.66 -3.58 -0.62
C HIS A 50 6.08 -3.12 -0.26
N PHE A 51 6.94 -2.90 -1.25
CA PHE A 51 8.34 -2.52 -1.07
C PHE A 51 9.03 -3.37 0.01
N ASP A 52 9.77 -2.77 0.93
CA ASP A 52 10.50 -3.49 1.99
C ASP A 52 9.63 -3.69 3.25
N LEU A 53 8.63 -2.83 3.46
CA LEU A 53 7.75 -2.87 4.62
C LEU A 53 6.32 -2.44 4.27
N VAL A 54 5.34 -3.17 4.81
CA VAL A 54 3.91 -2.81 4.77
C VAL A 54 3.43 -2.31 6.13
N ARG A 55 2.45 -1.39 6.12
CA ARG A 55 1.92 -0.75 7.33
C ARG A 55 0.46 -1.15 7.56
N THR A 56 0.25 -2.40 7.96
CA THR A 56 -1.08 -2.95 8.25
C THR A 56 -1.62 -2.39 9.57
N GLY A 57 -2.70 -1.62 9.48
CA GLY A 57 -3.45 -1.08 10.62
C GLY A 57 -4.74 -1.87 10.84
N ILE A 58 -5.85 -1.39 10.27
CA ILE A 58 -7.19 -1.96 10.48
C ILE A 58 -7.30 -3.48 10.22
N ALA A 59 -6.56 -3.99 9.23
CA ALA A 59 -6.54 -5.40 8.89
C ALA A 59 -5.93 -6.29 10.00
N MET A 60 -5.07 -5.74 10.86
CA MET A 60 -4.52 -6.46 12.01
C MET A 60 -5.56 -6.81 13.08
N TYR A 61 -6.74 -6.19 13.02
CA TYR A 61 -7.82 -6.39 13.98
C TYR A 61 -8.97 -7.23 13.40
N GLY A 62 -8.73 -7.95 12.30
CA GLY A 62 -9.76 -8.77 11.67
C GLY A 62 -10.83 -7.96 10.92
N ILE A 63 -10.59 -6.67 10.65
CA ILE A 63 -11.59 -5.76 10.06
C ILE A 63 -11.24 -5.48 8.58
N SER A 64 -12.23 -5.68 7.71
CA SER A 64 -12.11 -5.33 6.29
C SER A 64 -11.90 -3.82 6.13
N PRO A 65 -10.88 -3.36 5.37
CA PRO A 65 -10.60 -1.95 5.24
C PRO A 65 -11.69 -1.15 4.53
N ALA A 66 -12.42 -1.78 3.60
CA ALA A 66 -13.54 -1.17 2.90
C ALA A 66 -14.48 -2.24 2.32
N PRO A 67 -15.80 -1.99 2.25
CA PRO A 67 -16.78 -2.92 1.71
C PRO A 67 -16.46 -3.40 0.29
N GLU A 68 -15.90 -2.52 -0.55
CA GLU A 68 -15.56 -2.76 -1.95
C GLU A 68 -14.47 -3.82 -2.12
N LEU A 69 -13.69 -4.09 -1.07
CA LEU A 69 -12.63 -5.11 -1.07
C LEU A 69 -13.13 -6.50 -0.70
N GLY A 70 -14.32 -6.61 -0.12
CA GLY A 70 -14.90 -7.86 0.37
C GLY A 70 -14.99 -7.92 1.90
N THR A 71 -15.53 -9.03 2.40
CA THR A 71 -15.68 -9.26 3.84
C THR A 71 -14.34 -9.64 4.49
N PRO A 72 -14.21 -9.56 5.83
CA PRO A 72 -13.02 -10.08 6.51
C PRO A 72 -12.67 -11.52 6.12
N ALA A 73 -13.67 -12.38 5.95
CA ALA A 73 -13.45 -13.78 5.57
C ALA A 73 -12.89 -13.92 4.15
N ASP A 74 -13.40 -13.14 3.19
CA ASP A 74 -12.91 -13.12 1.80
C ASP A 74 -11.43 -12.68 1.74
N LEU A 75 -11.05 -11.77 2.64
CA LEU A 75 -9.70 -11.21 2.76
C LEU A 75 -8.79 -12.02 3.70
N GLY A 76 -9.27 -13.14 4.26
CA GLY A 76 -8.51 -14.00 5.16
C GLY A 76 -8.18 -13.38 6.53
N LEU A 77 -8.89 -12.31 6.91
CA LEU A 77 -8.69 -11.58 8.17
C LEU A 77 -9.36 -12.32 9.35
N ARG A 78 -8.73 -12.28 10.53
CA ARG A 78 -9.15 -13.00 11.74
C ARG A 78 -8.94 -12.17 13.00
#